data_AF-A0A379ADN2-F1
#
_entry.id   AF-A0A379ADN2-F1
#
_cell.length_a   1.000
_cell.length_b   1.000
_cell.length_c   1.000
_cell.angle_alpha   90.00
_cell.angle_beta   90.00
_cell.angle_gamma   90.00
#
_symmetry.space_group_name_H-M   'P 1'
#
loop_
_entity.id
_entity.type
_entity.pdbx_description
1 polymer ?
#
loop_
_entity_poly.entity_id
_entity_poly.type
_entity_poly.pdbx_seq_one_letter_code
_entity_poly.pdbx_strand_id
1 'polypeptide(L)'
;MISAALYSPTVGDSWEIEIFGQSQFSNGSGDKPLMNLIGDKTTGGRAMIHVQRKKDRSEASWSAEGSSPIVDVRYVAEHDTDVRIFVKLAGWTPSVAVLVKTTGKDRFVTGRCARVNAKMEKGNPPAGDATKRAPQRFSLHNGKAGVGANEQGDLLMASRPLSADQVDTSKPEGFVSVVINGKQVALPYFAIKS
;
A
#
# COMPACT_ATOMS: atom_id res chain seq x y z
N MET A 1 4.28 17.61 -4.23
CA MET A 1 3.52 16.39 -4.56
C MET A 1 3.09 16.47 -6.03
N ILE A 2 2.78 15.35 -6.69
CA ILE A 2 2.06 15.35 -8.00
C ILE A 2 0.57 15.08 -7.75
N SER A 3 -0.32 15.55 -8.63
CA SER A 3 -1.77 15.40 -8.42
C SER A 3 -2.57 14.95 -9.65
N ALA A 4 -3.69 14.29 -9.41
CA ALA A 4 -4.71 13.98 -10.41
C ALA A 4 -6.10 14.06 -9.76
N ALA A 5 -7.12 14.42 -10.53
CA ALA A 5 -8.51 14.33 -10.09
C ALA A 5 -9.22 13.16 -10.80
N LEU A 6 -9.87 12.31 -10.02
CA LEU A 6 -10.63 11.16 -10.50
C LEU A 6 -12.12 11.49 -10.43
N TYR A 7 -12.84 11.09 -11.47
CA TYR A 7 -14.28 11.20 -11.55
C TYR A 7 -14.94 9.83 -11.54
N SER A 8 -15.74 9.54 -10.51
CA SER A 8 -16.39 8.24 -10.28
C SER A 8 -17.92 8.36 -10.50
N PRO A 9 -18.46 7.92 -11.65
CA PRO A 9 -19.88 8.11 -11.97
C PRO A 9 -20.84 7.33 -11.05
N THR A 10 -20.43 6.18 -10.52
CA THR A 10 -21.28 5.30 -9.70
C THR A 10 -20.69 5.13 -8.30
N VAL A 11 -21.56 5.05 -7.28
CA VAL A 11 -21.15 4.63 -5.93
C VAL A 11 -20.56 3.22 -5.99
N GLY A 12 -19.42 3.02 -5.32
CA GLY A 12 -18.70 1.74 -5.33
C GLY A 12 -17.62 1.62 -6.41
N ASP A 13 -17.53 2.57 -7.36
CA ASP A 13 -16.47 2.60 -8.37
C ASP A 13 -15.09 2.64 -7.69
N SER A 14 -14.22 1.72 -8.10
CA SER A 14 -12.89 1.53 -7.55
C SER A 14 -11.82 1.90 -8.57
N TRP A 15 -10.74 2.49 -8.08
CA TRP A 15 -9.55 2.88 -8.82
C TRP A 15 -8.32 2.29 -8.17
N GLU A 16 -7.40 1.83 -8.99
CA GLU A 16 -6.06 1.42 -8.59
C GLU A 16 -5.08 2.26 -9.41
N ILE A 17 -4.30 3.11 -8.73
CA ILE A 17 -3.24 3.91 -9.32
C ILE A 17 -1.91 3.28 -8.91
N GLU A 18 -1.21 2.70 -9.88
CA GLU A 18 0.15 2.21 -9.71
C GLU A 18 1.14 3.33 -10.08
N ILE A 19 1.99 3.68 -9.12
CA ILE A 19 3.17 4.49 -9.34
C ILE A 19 4.33 3.52 -9.52
N PHE A 20 4.60 3.16 -10.77
CA PHE A 20 5.64 2.20 -11.13
C PHE A 20 6.99 2.89 -11.25
N GLY A 21 8.01 2.35 -10.56
CA GLY A 21 9.33 2.95 -10.45
C GLY A 21 9.85 2.87 -9.02
N GLN A 22 11.08 3.32 -8.80
CA GLN A 22 11.72 3.22 -7.49
C GLN A 22 12.40 4.52 -7.06
N SER A 23 12.59 4.66 -5.75
CA SER A 23 13.55 5.64 -5.22
C SER A 23 14.97 5.08 -5.26
N GLN A 24 15.96 5.97 -5.27
CA GLN A 24 17.39 5.64 -5.37
C GLN A 24 17.77 4.98 -6.71
N PHE A 25 19.01 5.24 -7.15
CA PHE A 25 19.57 4.70 -8.39
C PHE A 25 21.08 4.44 -8.29
N SER A 26 21.64 4.43 -7.08
CA SER A 26 23.05 4.09 -6.86
C SER A 26 23.28 2.59 -7.07
N ASN A 27 24.44 2.22 -7.61
CA ASN A 27 24.87 0.83 -7.73
C ASN A 27 25.00 0.11 -6.36
N GLY A 28 25.14 -1.21 -6.43
CA GLY A 28 25.48 -2.07 -5.29
C GLY A 28 24.29 -2.68 -4.54
N SER A 29 23.12 -2.79 -5.16
CA SER A 29 21.96 -3.50 -4.59
C SER A 29 22.15 -5.03 -4.56
N GLY A 30 23.12 -5.56 -5.31
CA GLY A 30 23.50 -6.99 -5.28
C GLY A 30 24.71 -7.30 -4.37
N ASP A 31 25.35 -6.29 -3.79
CA ASP A 31 26.63 -6.49 -3.07
C ASP A 31 26.45 -7.13 -1.69
N LYS A 32 25.25 -7.02 -1.11
CA LYS A 32 24.90 -7.56 0.20
C LYS A 32 23.52 -8.20 0.15
N PRO A 33 23.26 -9.25 0.97
CA PRO A 33 21.91 -9.75 1.17
C PRO A 33 20.98 -8.66 1.70
N LEU A 34 19.72 -8.68 1.27
CA LEU A 34 18.68 -7.78 1.76
C LEU A 34 18.29 -8.18 3.19
N MET A 35 18.53 -7.31 4.17
CA MET A 35 18.24 -7.58 5.59
C MET A 35 17.06 -6.74 6.11
N ASN A 36 16.94 -5.51 5.65
CA ASN A 36 15.80 -4.62 5.91
C ASN A 36 14.97 -4.47 4.62
N LEU A 37 13.80 -5.10 4.59
CA LEU A 37 12.92 -5.13 3.42
C LEU A 37 12.43 -3.74 2.96
N ILE A 38 12.50 -2.72 3.83
CA ILE A 38 12.03 -1.34 3.53
C ILE A 38 13.22 -0.41 3.25
N GLY A 39 14.26 -0.46 4.08
CA GLY A 39 15.32 0.55 4.13
C GLY A 39 16.60 0.19 3.40
N ASP A 40 16.86 -1.09 3.11
CA ASP A 40 18.09 -1.50 2.45
C ASP A 40 18.05 -1.22 0.94
N LYS A 41 19.24 -1.23 0.33
CA LYS A 41 19.37 -1.13 -1.12
C LYS A 41 18.72 -2.32 -1.80
N THR A 42 17.73 -2.05 -2.65
CA THR A 42 17.07 -3.05 -3.48
C THR A 42 16.79 -2.48 -4.88
N THR A 43 16.72 -3.36 -5.88
CA THR A 43 16.31 -3.02 -7.25
C THR A 43 14.86 -3.44 -7.45
N GLY A 44 14.05 -2.55 -8.00
CA GLY A 44 12.61 -2.72 -8.17
C GLY A 44 11.82 -1.98 -7.09
N GLY A 45 10.67 -1.46 -7.50
CA GLY A 45 9.74 -0.78 -6.60
C GLY A 45 8.46 -0.40 -7.31
N ARG A 46 7.40 -0.22 -6.51
CA ARG A 46 6.15 0.43 -6.92
C ARG A 46 5.39 0.91 -5.69
N ALA A 47 4.41 1.77 -5.92
CA ALA A 47 3.38 2.06 -4.92
C ALA A 47 1.99 1.91 -5.52
N MET A 48 1.08 1.29 -4.77
CA MET A 48 -0.29 1.02 -5.19
C MET A 48 -1.23 1.89 -4.35
N ILE A 49 -2.01 2.76 -5.00
CA ILE A 49 -2.99 3.61 -4.35
C ILE A 49 -4.37 3.13 -4.75
N HIS A 50 -5.15 2.71 -3.76
CA HIS A 50 -6.53 2.29 -3.92
C HIS A 50 -7.47 3.43 -3.54
N VAL A 51 -8.43 3.74 -4.40
CA VAL A 51 -9.45 4.77 -4.17
C VAL A 51 -10.80 4.18 -4.48
N GLN A 52 -11.80 4.41 -3.64
CA GLN A 52 -13.16 4.00 -3.93
C GLN A 52 -14.14 5.11 -3.59
N ARG A 53 -15.10 5.36 -4.48
CA ARG A 53 -16.26 6.17 -4.15
C ARG A 53 -17.15 5.40 -3.19
N LYS A 54 -17.29 5.89 -1.97
CA LYS A 54 -18.16 5.33 -0.93
C LYS A 54 -19.59 5.83 -1.11
N LYS A 55 -20.46 5.54 -0.14
CA LYS A 55 -21.84 6.06 -0.12
C LYS A 55 -21.84 7.59 -0.24
N ASP A 56 -21.00 8.23 0.56
CA ASP A 56 -20.75 9.67 0.56
C ASP A 56 -19.25 9.88 0.30
N ARG A 57 -18.90 10.66 -0.73
CA ARG A 57 -17.50 10.97 -1.12
C ARG A 57 -16.63 9.73 -1.35
N SER A 58 -15.32 9.94 -1.46
CA SER A 58 -14.33 8.89 -1.70
C SER A 58 -13.37 8.73 -0.52
N GLU A 59 -12.83 7.53 -0.38
CA GLU A 59 -11.73 7.20 0.55
C GLU A 59 -10.59 6.53 -0.19
N ALA A 60 -9.39 6.57 0.39
CA ALA A 60 -8.19 5.99 -0.20
C ALA A 60 -7.31 5.30 0.84
N SER A 61 -6.55 4.29 0.39
CA SER A 61 -5.47 3.63 1.12
C SER A 61 -4.34 3.27 0.15
N TRP A 62 -3.12 3.04 0.63
CA TRP A 62 -2.01 2.71 -0.26
C TRP A 62 -1.00 1.73 0.35
N SER A 63 -0.33 0.99 -0.53
CA SER A 63 0.76 0.06 -0.20
C SER A 63 1.98 0.35 -1.08
N ALA A 64 3.11 -0.28 -0.77
CA ALA A 64 4.32 -0.17 -1.57
C ALA A 64 5.12 -1.46 -1.54
N GLU A 65 6.00 -1.62 -2.53
CA GLU A 65 6.92 -2.73 -2.66
C GLU A 65 8.31 -2.22 -3.04
N GLY A 66 9.34 -2.97 -2.64
CA GLY A 66 10.74 -2.64 -2.91
C GLY A 66 11.13 -1.25 -2.41
N SER A 67 11.96 -0.56 -3.18
CA SER A 67 12.33 0.83 -2.88
C SER A 67 11.22 1.78 -3.34
N SER A 68 10.23 2.00 -2.48
CA SER A 68 9.02 2.78 -2.79
C SER A 68 9.34 4.14 -3.45
N PRO A 69 8.69 4.50 -4.58
CA PRO A 69 8.85 5.81 -5.21
C PRO A 69 8.09 6.94 -4.50
N ILE A 70 7.27 6.61 -3.49
CA ILE A 70 6.44 7.58 -2.76
C ILE A 70 6.60 7.41 -1.24
N VAL A 71 6.38 8.49 -0.50
CA VAL A 71 6.48 8.50 0.98
C VAL A 71 5.17 8.86 1.68
N ASP A 72 4.23 9.51 0.98
CA ASP A 72 2.93 9.88 1.55
C ASP A 72 1.90 10.10 0.44
N VAL A 73 0.64 9.81 0.76
CA VAL A 73 -0.51 10.05 -0.12
C VAL A 73 -1.57 10.82 0.66
N ARG A 74 -2.07 11.89 0.06
CA ARG A 74 -3.20 12.65 0.58
C ARG A 74 -4.30 12.75 -0.46
N TYR A 75 -5.53 12.92 -0.01
CA TYR A 75 -6.67 13.07 -0.89
C TYR A 75 -7.66 14.12 -0.39
N VAL A 76 -8.38 14.72 -1.34
CA VAL A 76 -9.45 15.69 -1.08
C VAL A 76 -10.69 15.23 -1.85
N ALA A 77 -11.76 14.93 -1.13
CA ALA A 77 -13.04 14.52 -1.70
C ALA A 77 -14.14 15.51 -1.28
N GLU A 78 -14.17 16.67 -1.94
CA GLU A 78 -15.14 17.73 -1.66
C GLU A 78 -16.56 17.38 -2.14
N HIS A 79 -16.63 16.58 -3.21
CA HIS A 79 -17.88 16.15 -3.85
C HIS A 79 -17.96 14.62 -3.90
N ASP A 80 -19.16 14.09 -4.11
CA ASP A 80 -19.37 12.64 -4.15
C ASP A 80 -18.69 11.96 -5.34
N THR A 81 -18.63 12.65 -6.48
CA THR A 81 -18.08 12.09 -7.71
C THR A 81 -16.60 12.38 -7.92
N ASP A 82 -16.04 13.35 -7.22
CA ASP A 82 -14.73 13.90 -7.53
C ASP A 82 -13.77 13.75 -6.36
N VAL A 83 -12.60 13.17 -6.62
CA VAL A 83 -11.53 13.04 -5.64
C VAL A 83 -10.20 13.46 -6.24
N ARG A 84 -9.50 14.37 -5.55
CA ARG A 84 -8.14 14.79 -5.89
C ARG A 84 -7.15 13.95 -5.09
N ILE A 85 -6.20 13.31 -5.77
CA ILE A 85 -5.11 12.54 -5.16
C ILE A 85 -3.82 13.34 -5.26
N PHE A 86 -3.06 13.39 -4.16
CA PHE A 86 -1.76 14.04 -4.05
C PHE A 86 -0.72 13.03 -3.58
N VAL A 87 0.38 12.93 -4.31
CA VAL A 87 1.43 11.94 -4.06
C VAL A 87 2.75 12.65 -3.73
N LYS A 88 3.31 12.38 -2.55
CA LYS A 88 4.65 12.83 -2.17
C LYS A 88 5.68 11.85 -2.70
N LEU A 89 6.33 12.21 -3.80
CA LEU A 89 7.45 11.46 -4.37
C LEU A 89 8.62 11.40 -3.39
N ALA A 90 9.26 10.24 -3.31
CA ALA A 90 10.47 10.04 -2.53
C ALA A 90 11.65 10.83 -3.15
N GLY A 91 12.61 11.22 -2.32
CA GLY A 91 13.86 11.81 -2.81
C GLY A 91 14.61 10.85 -3.72
N TRP A 92 15.34 11.38 -4.70
CA TRP A 92 16.13 10.58 -5.64
C TRP A 92 15.31 9.55 -6.43
N THR A 93 14.06 9.90 -6.78
CA THR A 93 13.21 9.11 -7.69
C THR A 93 13.42 9.64 -9.10
N PRO A 94 14.20 8.97 -9.97
CA PRO A 94 14.61 9.53 -11.26
C PRO A 94 13.46 9.53 -12.28
N SER A 95 12.61 8.51 -12.25
CA SER A 95 11.46 8.36 -13.14
C SER A 95 10.38 7.51 -12.48
N VAL A 96 9.12 7.82 -12.78
CA VAL A 96 7.95 7.01 -12.42
C VAL A 96 6.96 6.99 -13.59
N ALA A 97 6.29 5.87 -13.78
CA ALA A 97 5.12 5.75 -14.64
C ALA A 97 3.86 5.72 -13.78
N VAL A 98 2.79 6.36 -14.24
CA VAL A 98 1.48 6.31 -13.59
C VAL A 98 0.56 5.44 -14.43
N LEU A 99 0.18 4.29 -13.89
CA LEU A 99 -0.70 3.31 -14.51
C LEU A 99 -2.00 3.27 -13.71
N VAL A 100 -3.15 3.19 -14.39
CA VAL A 100 -4.46 3.26 -13.73
C VAL A 100 -5.34 2.11 -14.19
N LYS A 101 -5.95 1.41 -13.23
CA LYS A 101 -7.07 0.48 -13.46
C LYS A 101 -8.32 1.05 -12.79
N THR A 102 -9.48 0.78 -13.37
CA THR A 102 -10.75 1.26 -12.82
C THR A 102 -11.89 0.29 -13.11
N THR A 103 -12.87 0.23 -12.22
CA THR A 103 -14.15 -0.44 -12.46
C THR A 103 -15.22 0.52 -12.96
N GLY A 104 -14.93 1.83 -13.01
CA GLY A 104 -15.88 2.84 -13.45
C GLY A 104 -16.24 2.69 -14.94
N LYS A 105 -17.51 2.95 -15.27
CA LYS A 105 -18.01 2.87 -16.66
C LYS A 105 -17.29 3.88 -17.56
N ASP A 106 -16.76 3.42 -18.69
CA ASP A 106 -16.09 4.26 -19.66
C ASP A 106 -17.08 5.02 -20.57
N ARG A 107 -16.54 5.75 -21.56
CA ARG A 107 -17.36 6.55 -22.48
C ARG A 107 -18.13 5.70 -23.49
N PHE A 108 -17.71 4.47 -23.76
CA PHE A 108 -18.44 3.54 -24.63
C PHE A 108 -19.73 3.06 -23.96
N VAL A 109 -19.71 2.90 -22.63
CA VAL A 109 -20.88 2.44 -21.87
C VAL A 109 -21.85 3.57 -21.52
N THR A 110 -21.37 4.79 -21.20
CA THR A 110 -22.25 5.88 -20.77
C THR A 110 -21.72 7.28 -21.13
N GLY A 111 -22.62 8.26 -21.25
CA GLY A 111 -22.25 9.66 -21.45
C GLY A 111 -21.52 10.27 -20.26
N ARG A 112 -21.97 9.96 -19.04
CA ARG A 112 -21.34 10.39 -17.78
C ARG A 112 -20.36 9.31 -17.32
N CYS A 113 -19.17 9.29 -17.91
CA CYS A 113 -18.18 8.23 -17.73
C CYS A 113 -17.10 8.56 -16.69
N ALA A 114 -16.35 7.52 -16.31
CA ALA A 114 -15.15 7.60 -15.50
C ALA A 114 -14.09 8.49 -16.20
N ARG A 115 -13.38 9.33 -15.44
CA ARG A 115 -12.34 10.22 -15.98
C ARG A 115 -11.14 10.33 -15.06
N VAL A 116 -9.96 10.39 -15.66
CA VAL A 116 -8.72 10.83 -15.02
C VAL A 116 -8.39 12.21 -15.55
N ASN A 117 -8.65 13.24 -14.75
CA ASN A 117 -8.24 14.61 -15.05
C ASN A 117 -6.80 14.77 -14.55
N ALA A 118 -5.85 14.35 -15.38
CA ALA A 118 -4.43 14.37 -15.07
C ALA A 118 -3.92 15.82 -14.97
N LYS A 119 -3.43 16.21 -13.78
CA LYS A 119 -2.67 17.45 -13.62
C LYS A 119 -1.18 17.18 -13.74
N MET A 120 -0.68 16.20 -12.97
CA MET A 120 0.73 15.77 -12.93
C MET A 120 1.73 16.90 -12.65
N GLU A 121 1.25 18.01 -12.10
CA GLU A 121 2.04 19.18 -11.75
C GLU A 121 2.52 19.12 -10.30
N LYS A 122 3.63 19.80 -10.03
CA LYS A 122 4.13 20.01 -8.67
C LYS A 122 3.14 20.91 -7.92
N GLY A 123 2.58 20.39 -6.84
CA GLY A 123 1.72 21.16 -5.94
C GLY A 123 1.69 20.56 -4.55
N ASN A 124 1.21 21.34 -3.59
CA ASN A 124 0.88 20.86 -2.25
C ASN A 124 -0.63 20.62 -2.15
N PRO A 125 -1.08 19.62 -1.38
CA PRO A 125 -2.49 19.49 -1.07
C PRO A 125 -2.95 20.74 -0.30
N PRO A 126 -4.22 21.15 -0.46
CA PRO A 126 -4.75 22.30 0.27
C PRO A 126 -4.65 22.06 1.79
N ALA A 127 -4.50 23.13 2.56
CA ALA A 127 -4.52 23.05 4.02
C ALA A 127 -5.96 22.85 4.54
N GLY A 128 -6.10 22.31 5.75
CA GLY A 128 -7.38 22.16 6.44
C GLY A 128 -7.96 20.74 6.42
N ASP A 129 -9.09 20.59 7.10
CA ASP A 129 -9.70 19.29 7.45
C ASP A 129 -10.24 18.50 6.25
N ALA A 130 -10.46 19.17 5.12
CA ALA A 130 -10.87 18.53 3.87
C ALA A 130 -9.77 17.65 3.27
N THR A 131 -8.50 17.91 3.62
CA THR A 131 -7.36 17.12 3.17
C THR A 131 -7.13 15.96 4.13
N LYS A 132 -7.39 14.75 3.64
CA LYS A 132 -7.20 13.51 4.41
C LYS A 132 -5.91 12.83 4.00
N ARG A 133 -5.25 12.19 4.96
CA ARG A 133 -4.12 11.28 4.70
C ARG A 133 -4.67 9.91 4.33
N ALA A 134 -4.18 9.31 3.24
CA ALA A 134 -4.51 7.93 2.91
C ALA A 134 -3.72 6.98 3.83
N PRO A 135 -4.37 6.08 4.58
CA PRO A 135 -3.67 5.12 5.42
C PRO A 135 -2.73 4.24 4.59
N GLN A 136 -1.52 4.02 5.10
CA GLN A 136 -0.56 3.10 4.51
C GLN A 136 -0.85 1.70 5.04
N ARG A 137 -1.39 0.83 4.19
CA ARG A 137 -1.85 -0.52 4.54
C ARG A 137 -1.66 -1.46 3.36
N PHE A 138 -1.35 -2.72 3.64
CA PHE A 138 -1.45 -3.78 2.64
C PHE A 138 -2.13 -5.00 3.25
N SER A 139 -2.76 -5.83 2.41
CA SER A 139 -3.41 -7.05 2.83
C SER A 139 -3.30 -8.10 1.74
N LEU A 140 -2.69 -9.24 2.07
CA LEU A 140 -2.57 -10.40 1.19
C LEU A 140 -3.15 -11.62 1.92
N HIS A 141 -4.29 -12.11 1.46
CA HIS A 141 -5.01 -13.19 2.13
C HIS A 141 -5.84 -14.04 1.15
N ASN A 142 -6.23 -15.24 1.59
CA ASN A 142 -7.18 -16.11 0.86
C ASN A 142 -8.63 -16.00 1.38
N GLY A 143 -8.94 -14.98 2.19
CA GLY A 143 -10.24 -14.81 2.84
C GLY A 143 -10.37 -15.51 4.20
N LYS A 144 -9.33 -16.23 4.66
CA LYS A 144 -9.27 -16.86 5.99
C LYS A 144 -7.94 -16.62 6.71
N ALA A 145 -6.83 -16.81 6.01
CA ALA A 145 -5.47 -16.61 6.52
C ALA A 145 -4.69 -15.65 5.60
N GLY A 146 -3.71 -14.95 6.17
CA GLY A 146 -2.93 -13.97 5.42
C GLY A 146 -2.00 -13.11 6.27
N VAL A 147 -1.39 -12.14 5.59
CA VAL A 147 -0.44 -11.17 6.16
C VAL A 147 -0.80 -9.75 5.68
N GLY A 148 -0.52 -8.75 6.50
CA GLY A 148 -0.75 -7.35 6.16
C GLY A 148 0.05 -6.40 7.03
N ALA A 149 -0.19 -5.10 6.89
CA ALA A 149 0.31 -4.08 7.81
C ALA A 149 -0.72 -2.94 7.96
N ASN A 150 -0.67 -2.27 9.12
CA ASN A 150 -1.52 -1.11 9.42
C ASN A 150 -0.73 0.22 9.37
N GLU A 151 -1.45 1.34 9.52
CA GLU A 151 -0.88 2.69 9.51
C GLU A 151 -0.08 3.05 10.77
N GLN A 152 -0.13 2.22 11.81
CA GLN A 152 0.65 2.37 13.04
C GLN A 152 2.04 1.75 12.92
N GLY A 153 2.28 0.96 11.87
CA GLY A 153 3.56 0.29 11.62
C GLY A 153 3.61 -1.16 12.12
N ASP A 154 2.47 -1.75 12.48
CA ASP A 154 2.41 -3.14 12.95
C ASP A 154 2.22 -4.14 11.80
N LEU A 155 2.91 -5.27 11.91
CA LEU A 155 2.66 -6.45 11.08
C LEU A 155 1.36 -7.11 11.53
N LEU A 156 0.44 -7.34 10.58
CA LEU A 156 -0.80 -8.05 10.80
C LEU A 156 -0.66 -9.50 10.32
N MET A 157 -1.11 -10.46 11.13
CA MET A 157 -1.16 -11.87 10.78
C MET A 157 -2.53 -12.44 11.11
N ALA A 158 -3.09 -13.24 10.20
CA ALA A 158 -4.34 -13.95 10.39
C ALA A 158 -4.14 -15.44 10.15
N SER A 159 -4.50 -16.25 11.14
CA SER A 159 -4.49 -17.72 11.08
C SER A 159 -5.53 -18.28 12.05
N ARG A 160 -5.71 -19.60 12.07
CA ARG A 160 -6.61 -20.26 13.04
C ARG A 160 -6.07 -20.08 14.47
N PRO A 161 -6.90 -19.66 15.44
CA PRO A 161 -6.49 -19.64 16.84
C PRO A 161 -6.28 -21.07 17.35
N LEU A 162 -5.34 -21.24 18.27
CA LEU A 162 -5.14 -22.46 19.05
C LEU A 162 -5.39 -22.17 20.53
N SER A 163 -6.04 -23.08 21.22
CA SER A 163 -6.21 -22.99 22.66
C SER A 163 -5.03 -23.61 23.41
N ALA A 164 -4.72 -23.10 24.60
CA ALA A 164 -3.51 -23.52 25.34
C ALA A 164 -3.52 -25.00 25.74
N ASP A 165 -4.71 -25.59 25.94
CA ASP A 165 -4.88 -27.01 26.21
C ASP A 165 -4.43 -27.91 25.05
N GLN A 166 -4.45 -27.40 23.81
CA GLN A 166 -4.02 -28.10 22.59
C GLN A 166 -2.51 -28.01 22.32
N VAL A 167 -1.77 -27.20 23.08
CA VAL A 167 -0.34 -26.91 22.84
C VAL A 167 0.49 -27.48 23.99
N ASP A 168 1.64 -28.09 23.67
CA ASP A 168 2.66 -28.35 24.68
C ASP A 168 3.42 -27.05 24.98
N THR A 169 3.12 -26.43 26.12
CA THR A 169 3.72 -25.15 26.54
C THR A 169 5.00 -25.32 27.36
N SER A 170 5.53 -26.55 27.51
CA SER A 170 6.70 -26.81 28.34
C SER A 170 7.99 -26.18 27.79
N LYS A 171 8.14 -26.20 26.47
CA LYS A 171 9.27 -25.61 25.73
C LYS A 171 8.92 -25.46 24.25
N PRO A 172 9.61 -24.57 23.51
CA PRO A 172 9.57 -24.59 22.05
C PRO A 172 10.01 -25.95 21.51
N GLU A 173 9.32 -26.45 20.48
CA GLU A 173 9.70 -27.67 19.76
C GLU A 173 10.91 -27.42 18.87
N GLY A 174 10.97 -26.24 18.25
CA GLY A 174 12.06 -25.84 17.40
C GLY A 174 12.08 -24.35 17.08
N PHE A 175 13.01 -23.98 16.21
CA PHE A 175 13.23 -22.61 15.79
C PHE A 175 13.43 -22.53 14.28
N VAL A 176 13.04 -21.41 13.68
CA VAL A 176 13.34 -21.07 12.29
C VAL A 176 14.10 -19.74 12.23
N SER A 177 15.07 -19.64 11.31
CA SER A 177 15.83 -18.40 11.12
C SER A 177 14.98 -17.37 10.36
N VAL A 178 14.77 -16.20 10.96
CA VAL A 178 14.01 -15.08 10.38
C VAL A 178 14.79 -13.79 10.57
N VAL A 179 14.74 -12.87 9.59
CA VAL A 179 15.30 -11.54 9.76
C VAL A 179 14.18 -10.59 10.20
N ILE A 180 14.20 -10.18 11.47
CA ILE A 180 13.24 -9.24 12.04
C ILE A 180 13.96 -7.91 12.24
N ASN A 181 13.48 -6.85 11.56
CA ASN A 181 14.03 -5.50 11.64
C ASN A 181 15.54 -5.43 11.37
N GLY A 182 16.01 -6.15 10.34
CA GLY A 182 17.44 -6.17 9.95
C GLY A 182 18.33 -7.11 10.77
N LYS A 183 17.79 -7.78 11.80
CA LYS A 183 18.55 -8.73 12.62
C LYS A 183 18.09 -10.16 12.37
N GLN A 184 19.04 -11.04 12.06
CA GLN A 184 18.76 -12.47 12.00
C GLN A 184 18.52 -13.01 13.42
N VAL A 185 17.36 -13.63 13.62
CA VAL A 185 16.88 -14.17 14.90
C VAL A 185 16.27 -15.56 14.72
N ALA A 186 16.11 -16.27 15.83
CA ALA A 186 15.45 -17.56 15.88
C ALA A 186 13.99 -17.36 16.32
N LEU A 187 13.03 -17.59 15.41
CA LEU A 187 11.60 -17.53 15.71
C LEU A 187 11.15 -18.91 16.25
N PRO A 188 10.69 -19.01 17.51
CA PRO A 188 10.26 -20.27 18.10
C PRO A 188 8.90 -20.73 17.58
N TYR A 189 8.65 -22.05 17.62
CA TYR A 189 7.32 -22.64 17.52
C TYR A 189 7.15 -23.77 18.55
N PHE A 190 5.90 -24.05 18.95
CA PHE A 190 5.55 -25.07 19.95
C PHE A 190 4.83 -26.25 19.28
N ALA A 191 4.96 -27.44 19.89
CA ALA A 191 4.30 -28.65 19.42
C ALA A 191 2.79 -28.61 19.74
N ILE A 192 1.99 -29.24 18.86
CA ILE A 192 0.56 -29.46 19.08
C ILE A 192 0.38 -30.85 19.69
N LYS A 193 -0.40 -30.94 20.77
CA LYS A 193 -0.74 -32.21 21.42
C LYS A 193 -1.60 -33.07 20.49
N SER A 194 -1.35 -34.38 20.49
CA SER A 194 -2.17 -35.39 19.81
C SER A 194 -3.42 -35.75 20.60
#